data_AF-A0ABD0QEA7-F1
#
_entry.id   AF-A0ABD0QEA7-F1
#
_cell.length_a   1.000
_cell.length_b   1.000
_cell.length_c   1.000
_cell.angle_alpha   90.00
_cell.angle_beta   90.00
_cell.angle_gamma   90.00
#
_symmetry.space_group_name_H-M   'P 1'
#
loop_
_entity.id
_entity.type
_entity.pdbx_description
1 polymer ?
#
loop_
_entity_poly.entity_id
_entity_poly.type
_entity_poly.pdbx_seq_one_letter_code
_entity_poly.pdbx_strand_id
1 'polypeptide(L)' 'MNKLYVGNLSPSVTVEDLKQLFGERKLPVTDQVLLKSGYAFVDFPDQNWAIKAIETLS' A
#
# COMPACT_ATOMS: atom_id res chain seq x y z
N MET A 1 14.80 -2.03 -2.91
CA MET A 1 13.45 -2.18 -3.50
C MET A 1 12.45 -1.54 -2.56
N ASN A 2 11.57 -0.69 -3.08
CA ASN A 2 10.65 0.20 -2.35
C ASN A 2 9.16 -0.13 -2.66
N LYS A 3 8.91 -1.32 -3.20
CA LYS A 3 7.58 -1.82 -3.56
C LYS A 3 7.09 -2.80 -2.50
N LEU A 4 5.89 -2.57 -1.98
CA LEU A 4 5.20 -3.49 -1.07
C LEU A 4 4.17 -4.33 -1.81
N TYR A 5 4.07 -5.58 -1.41
CA TYR A 5 2.97 -6.47 -1.76
C TYR A 5 1.99 -6.51 -0.60
N VAL A 6 0.73 -6.16 -0.88
CA VAL A 6 -0.37 -6.21 0.07
C VAL A 6 -1.31 -7.31 -0.38
N GLY A 7 -1.24 -8.47 0.27
CA GLY A 7 -2.08 -9.63 -0.03
C GLY A 7 -3.34 -9.68 0.84
N ASN A 8 -4.17 -10.71 0.63
CA ASN A 8 -5.38 -10.96 1.41
C ASN A 8 -6.37 -9.78 1.37
N LEU A 9 -6.37 -9.04 0.26
CA LEU A 9 -7.32 -7.95 0.06
C LEU A 9 -8.69 -8.52 -0.31
N SER A 10 -9.73 -7.94 0.26
CA SER A 10 -11.09 -8.28 -0.14
C SER A 10 -11.33 -7.83 -1.58
N PRO A 11 -12.17 -8.55 -2.36
CA PRO A 11 -12.48 -8.17 -3.74
C PRO A 11 -13.23 -6.82 -3.85
N SER A 12 -13.73 -6.31 -2.73
CA SER A 12 -14.35 -4.99 -2.60
C SER A 12 -13.35 -3.85 -2.37
N VAL A 13 -12.08 -4.15 -2.08
CA VAL A 13 -11.05 -3.12 -1.87
C VAL A 13 -10.73 -2.45 -3.20
N THR A 14 -10.68 -1.11 -3.19
CA THR A 14 -10.29 -0.30 -4.34
C THR A 14 -8.95 0.38 -4.10
N VAL A 15 -8.38 0.95 -5.17
CA VAL A 15 -7.16 1.76 -5.07
C VAL A 15 -7.37 2.96 -4.14
N GLU A 16 -8.57 3.53 -4.14
CA GLU A 16 -8.93 4.66 -3.27
C GLU A 16 -8.95 4.26 -1.80
N ASP A 17 -9.51 3.10 -1.47
CA ASP A 17 -9.53 2.55 -0.11
C ASP A 17 -8.10 2.33 0.42
N LEU A 18 -7.23 1.77 -0.41
CA LEU A 18 -5.80 1.64 -0.09
C LEU A 18 -5.16 3.02 0.14
N LYS A 19 -5.33 3.96 -0.80
CA LYS A 19 -4.79 5.32 -0.68
C LYS A 19 -5.29 6.02 0.60
N GLN A 20 -6.56 5.83 0.94
CA GLN A 20 -7.14 6.37 2.17
C GLN A 20 -6.50 5.73 3.41
N LEU A 21 -6.40 4.40 3.47
CA LEU A 21 -5.76 3.67 4.56
C LEU A 21 -4.33 4.17 4.81
N PHE A 22 -3.52 4.25 3.75
CA PHE A 22 -2.16 4.76 3.87
C PHE A 22 -2.14 6.25 4.27
N GLY A 23 -3.06 7.06 3.75
CA GLY A 23 -3.22 8.47 4.12
C GLY A 23 -3.55 8.66 5.60
N GLU A 24 -4.48 7.86 6.15
CA GLU A 24 -4.82 7.85 7.58
C GLU A 24 -3.61 7.46 8.44
N ARG A 25 -2.78 6.55 7.95
CA ARG A 25 -1.52 6.14 8.59
C ARG A 25 -0.36 7.11 8.37
N LYS A 26 -0.58 8.24 7.67
CA LYS A 26 0.45 9.23 7.29
C LYS A 26 1.62 8.61 6.52
N LEU A 27 1.33 7.63 5.67
CA LEU A 27 2.28 6.96 4.81
C LEU A 27 2.24 7.59 3.40
N PRO A 28 3.38 7.98 2.83
CA PRO A 28 3.43 8.55 1.49
C PRO A 28 3.24 7.43 0.47
N VAL A 29 2.05 7.36 -0.12
CA VAL A 29 1.77 6.49 -1.25
C VAL A 29 2.09 7.24 -2.53
N THR A 30 2.80 6.60 -3.45
CA THR A 30 2.84 7.13 -4.81
C THR A 30 1.54 6.80 -5.54
N ASP A 31 1.23 7.55 -6.60
CA ASP A 31 0.08 7.24 -7.47
C ASP A 31 0.19 5.87 -8.16
N GLN A 32 1.35 5.22 -8.10
CA GLN A 32 1.57 3.86 -8.59
C GLN A 32 1.10 2.81 -7.56
N VAL A 33 -0.21 2.59 -7.53
CA VAL A 33 -0.83 1.43 -6.87
C VAL A 33 -1.38 0.51 -7.95
N LEU A 34 -0.85 -0.71 -8.02
CA LEU A 34 -1.36 -1.75 -8.91
C LEU A 34 -2.24 -2.71 -8.11
N LEU A 35 -3.55 -2.50 -8.17
CA LEU A 35 -4.53 -3.41 -7.58
C LEU A 35 -4.85 -4.56 -8.53
N LYS A 36 -4.90 -5.77 -7.98
CA LYS A 36 -5.33 -7.01 -8.63
C LYS A 36 -6.32 -7.74 -7.72
N SER A 37 -7.02 -8.73 -8.27
CA SER A 37 -7.97 -9.53 -7.51
C SER A 37 -7.26 -10.27 -6.36
N GLY A 38 -7.46 -9.81 -5.12
CA GLY A 38 -6.90 -10.41 -3.91
C GLY A 38 -5.55 -9.85 -3.43
N TYR A 39 -4.93 -8.93 -4.18
CA TYR A 39 -3.67 -8.30 -3.77
C TYR A 39 -3.39 -6.97 -4.48
N ALA A 40 -2.51 -6.15 -3.90
CA ALA A 40 -2.04 -4.92 -4.51
C ALA A 40 -0.52 -4.78 -4.40
N PHE A 41 0.07 -4.08 -5.36
CA PHE A 41 1.43 -3.56 -5.25
C PHE A 41 1.40 -2.06 -5.04
N VAL A 42 2.17 -1.60 -4.07
CA VAL A 42 2.24 -0.20 -3.68
C VAL A 42 3.69 0.25 -3.76
N ASP A 43 3.98 1.23 -4.60
CA ASP A 43 5.29 1.85 -4.65
C ASP A 43 5.40 2.97 -3.61
N PHE A 44 6.47 2.93 -2.83
CA PHE A 44 6.85 3.97 -1.89
C PHE A 44 7.99 4.81 -2.45
N PRO A 45 8.14 6.07 -2.04
CA PRO A 45 9.26 6.90 -2.49
C PRO A 45 10.62 6.31 -2.09
N ASP A 46 10.70 5.70 -0.90
CA ASP A 46 11.95 5.15 -0.37
C ASP A 46 11.72 3.83 0.37
N GLN A 47 12.79 3.05 0.50
CA GLN A 47 12.78 1.81 1.27
C GLN A 47 12.42 2.04 2.75
N ASN A 48 12.83 3.16 3.34
CA ASN A 48 12.50 3.48 4.73
C ASN A 48 10.99 3.65 4.94
N TRP A 49 10.29 4.23 3.94
CA TRP A 49 8.83 4.36 3.97
C TRP A 49 8.13 3.02 3.76
N ALA A 50 8.67 2.17 2.88
CA ALA A 50 8.18 0.81 2.72
C ALA A 50 8.30 0.01 4.03
N ILE A 51 9.43 0.10 4.73
CA ILE A 51 9.62 -0.55 6.04
C ILE A 51 8.61 -0.01 7.06
N LYS A 52 8.50 1.31 7.17
CA LYS A 52 7.55 1.95 8.09
C LYS A 52 6.10 1.56 7.81
N ALA A 53 5.74 1.42 6.53
CA ALA A 53 4.43 0.95 6.12
C ALA A 53 4.18 -0.50 6.55
N ILE A 54 5.17 -1.39 6.43
CA ILE A 54 5.09 -2.75 6.99
C ILE A 54 4.88 -2.70 8.49
N GLU A 55 5.69 -1.92 9.23
CA GLU A 55 5.56 -1.82 10.70
C GLU A 55 4.22 -1.25 11.15
N THR A 56 3.60 -0.40 10.33
CA THR A 56 2.32 0.25 10.65
C THR A 56 1.11 -0.62 10.27
N LEU A 57 1.26 -1.52 9.30
CA LEU A 57 0.19 -2.35 8.73
C LEU A 57 0.29 -3.83 9.08
N SER A 58 1.37 -4.24 9.76
CA SER A 58 1.56 -5.59 10.32
C SER A 58 0.63 -5.88 11.50
#